data_AF-A0A6L3VNA4-F1
#
_entry.id   AF-A0A6L3VNA4-F1
#
_cell.length_a   1.000
_cell.length_b   1.000
_cell.length_c   1.000
_cell.angle_alpha   90.00
_cell.angle_beta   90.00
_cell.angle_gamma   90.00
#
_symmetry.space_group_name_H-M   'P 1'
#
loop_
_entity.id
_entity.type
_entity.pdbx_description
1 polymer ?
#
loop_
_entity_poly.entity_id
_entity_poly.type
_entity_poly.pdbx_seq_one_letter_code
_entity_poly.pdbx_strand_id
1 'polypeptide(L)'
;MPHHAPIFPPAANWPILTPPDCPTCRTCTAVTWTGHATDMHDGTPVLLWECRGCNADWCIPTQYWPVLDGPDCPYCASLNTSWATYAPEHPGDLWTCDNGHEFVLTPEGIIILPGDAA
;
A
#
# COMPACT_ATOMS: atom_id res chain seq x y z
N MET A 1 -18.39 17.44 -15.04
CA MET A 1 -17.16 16.80 -15.56
C MET A 1 -17.50 15.31 -15.68
N PRO A 2 -17.39 14.67 -16.85
CA PRO A 2 -17.67 13.23 -16.94
C PRO A 2 -16.60 12.51 -16.11
N HIS A 3 -17.04 11.74 -15.10
CA HIS A 3 -16.16 10.80 -14.40
C HIS A 3 -15.57 9.86 -15.44
N HIS A 4 -14.26 9.95 -15.68
CA HIS A 4 -13.58 8.92 -16.43
C HIS A 4 -13.55 7.64 -15.59
N ALA A 5 -13.50 6.49 -16.24
CA ALA A 5 -13.34 5.24 -15.52
C ALA A 5 -12.02 5.33 -14.73
N PRO A 6 -12.01 4.96 -13.43
CA PRO A 6 -10.81 5.04 -12.63
C PRO A 6 -9.68 4.28 -13.32
N ILE A 7 -8.55 4.96 -13.52
CA ILE A 7 -7.32 4.29 -13.92
C ILE A 7 -6.86 3.51 -12.70
N PHE A 8 -7.30 2.26 -12.59
CA PHE A 8 -6.82 1.36 -11.56
C PHE A 8 -5.29 1.24 -11.68
N PRO A 9 -4.56 1.14 -10.55
CA PRO A 9 -3.16 0.75 -10.62
C PRO A 9 -3.02 -0.58 -11.37
N PRO A 10 -1.86 -0.91 -11.96
CA PRO A 10 -1.63 -2.23 -12.53
C PRO A 10 -1.99 -3.33 -11.51
N ALA A 11 -2.60 -4.43 -11.96
CA ALA A 11 -3.05 -5.49 -11.05
C ALA A 11 -1.91 -6.07 -10.17
N ALA A 12 -0.66 -6.00 -10.64
CA ALA A 12 0.53 -6.38 -9.87
C ALA A 12 0.79 -5.48 -8.64
N ASN A 13 0.16 -4.31 -8.60
CA ASN A 13 0.28 -3.29 -7.58
C ASN A 13 -1.02 -3.15 -6.77
N TRP A 14 -2.03 -3.98 -7.01
CA TRP A 14 -3.23 -3.97 -6.19
C TRP A 14 -2.88 -4.43 -4.77
N PRO A 15 -3.60 -3.93 -3.74
CA PRO A 15 -3.44 -4.40 -2.38
C PRO A 15 -3.53 -5.91 -2.35
N ILE A 16 -2.45 -6.55 -1.91
CA ILE A 16 -2.46 -7.99 -1.76
C ILE A 16 -3.17 -8.25 -0.42
N LEU A 17 -4.41 -8.73 -0.48
CA LEU A 17 -5.15 -9.25 0.69
C LEU A 17 -4.38 -10.35 1.45
N THR A 18 -3.40 -10.93 0.77
CA THR A 18 -2.48 -11.94 1.28
C THR A 18 -1.05 -11.40 1.24
N PRO A 19 -0.15 -11.86 2.10
CA PRO A 19 1.28 -11.56 1.94
C PRO A 19 1.79 -11.96 0.53
N PRO A 20 2.86 -11.32 0.02
CA PRO A 20 3.51 -11.74 -1.21
C PRO A 20 4.07 -13.16 -1.07
N ASP A 21 4.18 -13.87 -2.18
CA ASP A 21 4.86 -15.17 -2.19
C ASP A 21 6.33 -15.01 -1.83
N CYS A 22 6.83 -15.86 -0.92
CA CYS A 22 8.25 -15.91 -0.63
C CYS A 22 9.04 -16.22 -1.92
N PRO A 23 10.07 -15.44 -2.27
CA PRO A 23 10.85 -15.68 -3.48
C PRO A 23 11.57 -17.04 -3.48
N THR A 24 11.85 -17.59 -2.29
CA THR A 24 12.57 -18.85 -2.11
C THR A 24 11.66 -20.07 -2.16
N CYS A 25 10.62 -20.13 -1.32
CA CYS A 25 9.74 -21.30 -1.20
C CYS A 25 8.40 -21.15 -1.94
N ARG A 26 8.15 -19.99 -2.57
CA ARG A 26 6.98 -19.71 -3.44
C ARG A 26 5.64 -19.94 -2.75
N THR A 27 5.58 -19.64 -1.45
CA THR A 27 4.37 -19.66 -0.65
C THR A 27 4.25 -18.37 0.17
N CYS A 28 3.03 -17.89 0.35
CA CYS A 28 2.68 -16.76 1.21
C CYS A 28 2.29 -17.18 2.64
N THR A 29 2.11 -18.48 2.93
CA THR A 29 1.48 -18.96 4.19
C THR A 29 2.26 -18.68 5.46
N ALA A 30 3.58 -18.54 5.38
CA ALA A 30 4.46 -18.25 6.50
C ALA A 30 5.14 -16.87 6.37
N VAL A 31 4.62 -16.02 5.49
CA VAL A 31 5.19 -14.71 5.20
C VAL A 31 4.55 -13.67 6.11
N THR A 32 5.39 -12.89 6.79
CA THR A 32 4.97 -11.78 7.64
C THR A 32 5.67 -10.51 7.17
N TRP A 33 4.94 -9.40 7.22
CA TRP A 33 5.55 -8.09 7.17
C TRP A 33 6.30 -7.83 8.48
N THR A 34 7.45 -7.17 8.40
CA THR A 34 8.32 -6.90 9.55
C THR A 34 8.63 -5.42 9.77
N GLY A 35 8.32 -4.54 8.81
CA GLY A 35 8.51 -3.10 8.98
C GLY A 35 8.67 -2.34 7.68
N HIS A 36 8.87 -1.04 7.82
CA HIS A 36 9.26 -0.13 6.74
C HIS A 36 10.76 0.13 6.82
N ALA A 37 11.41 0.31 5.67
CA ALA A 37 12.79 0.74 5.57
C ALA A 37 13.01 1.64 4.34
N THR A 38 14.25 2.08 4.17
CA THR A 38 14.68 2.85 3.01
C THR A 38 15.83 2.11 2.34
N ASP A 39 15.73 1.90 1.03
CA ASP A 39 16.80 1.30 0.24
C ASP A 39 18.04 2.19 0.29
N MET A 40 19.19 1.59 0.58
CA MET A 40 20.46 2.32 0.77
C MET A 40 21.08 2.80 -0.55
N HIS A 41 20.67 2.26 -1.70
CA HIS A 41 21.21 2.60 -3.01
C HIS A 41 20.59 3.87 -3.59
N ASP A 42 19.26 3.96 -3.53
CA ASP A 42 18.51 5.03 -4.19
C ASP A 42 17.57 5.82 -3.27
N GLY A 43 17.47 5.43 -1.99
CA GLY A 43 16.62 6.11 -1.01
C GLY A 43 15.14 5.77 -1.15
N THR A 44 14.78 4.76 -1.95
CA THR A 44 13.37 4.38 -2.15
C THR A 44 12.79 3.76 -0.88
N PRO A 45 11.59 4.16 -0.43
CA PRO A 45 10.91 3.46 0.66
C PRO A 45 10.59 2.02 0.28
N VAL A 46 10.77 1.08 1.21
CA VAL A 46 10.52 -0.35 0.99
C VAL A 46 9.76 -0.97 2.16
N LEU A 47 8.96 -2.00 1.85
CA LEU A 47 8.33 -2.89 2.82
C LEU A 47 9.23 -4.09 3.07
N LEU A 48 9.50 -4.39 4.35
CA LEU A 48 10.29 -5.56 4.76
C LEU A 48 9.39 -6.77 5.03
N TRP A 49 9.85 -7.93 4.57
CA TRP A 49 9.14 -9.19 4.68
C TRP A 49 10.06 -10.30 5.18
N GLU A 50 9.51 -11.21 5.98
CA GLU A 50 10.17 -12.41 6.48
C GLU A 50 9.28 -13.62 6.17
N CYS A 51 9.87 -14.70 5.63
CA CYS A 51 9.23 -16.01 5.55
C CYS A 51 9.73 -16.91 6.67
N ARG A 52 8.88 -17.21 7.65
CA ARG A 52 9.21 -18.12 8.75
C ARG A 52 9.30 -19.60 8.33
N GLY A 53 8.83 -19.94 7.14
CA GLY A 53 8.91 -21.30 6.60
C GLY A 53 10.31 -21.67 6.10
N CYS A 54 11.05 -20.71 5.55
CA CYS A 54 12.40 -20.92 5.03
C CYS A 54 13.45 -19.93 5.57
N ASN A 55 13.06 -19.05 6.49
CA ASN A 55 13.88 -18.00 7.09
C ASN A 55 14.49 -17.03 6.07
N ALA A 56 13.81 -16.80 4.95
CA ALA A 56 14.23 -15.80 3.98
C ALA A 56 13.65 -14.43 4.35
N ASP A 57 14.48 -13.41 4.31
CA ASP A 57 14.09 -12.00 4.34
C ASP A 57 14.21 -11.37 2.94
N TRP A 58 13.32 -10.43 2.64
CA TRP A 58 13.38 -9.62 1.42
C TRP A 58 12.62 -8.31 1.61
N CYS A 59 12.80 -7.41 0.64
CA CYS A 59 12.06 -6.16 0.58
C CYS A 59 11.30 -6.03 -0.74
N ILE A 60 10.23 -5.24 -0.71
CA ILE A 60 9.46 -4.85 -1.90
C ILE A 60 9.37 -3.33 -1.92
N PRO A 61 9.66 -2.66 -3.05
CA PRO A 61 9.51 -1.21 -3.17
C PRO A 61 8.08 -0.75 -2.89
N THR A 62 7.95 0.30 -2.08
CA THR A 62 6.74 1.10 -1.95
C THR A 62 6.51 1.82 -3.27
N GLN A 63 5.34 1.64 -3.89
CA GLN A 63 5.06 2.19 -5.21
C GLN A 63 4.00 3.29 -5.14
N TYR A 64 4.34 4.49 -5.62
CA TYR A 64 3.39 5.58 -5.75
C TYR A 64 2.75 5.59 -7.14
N TRP A 65 1.42 5.56 -7.19
CA TRP A 65 0.66 5.71 -8.42
C TRP A 65 -0.25 6.94 -8.32
N PRO A 66 0.02 7.99 -9.11
CA PRO A 66 -0.86 9.14 -9.19
C PRO A 66 -2.13 8.74 -9.95
N VAL A 67 -3.13 8.25 -9.21
CA VAL A 67 -4.50 8.08 -9.71
C VAL A 67 -5.20 9.43 -9.54
N LEU A 68 -6.03 9.84 -10.50
CA LEU A 68 -6.87 11.06 -10.40
C LEU A 68 -8.34 10.74 -10.05
N ASP A 69 -8.63 9.47 -9.79
CA ASP A 69 -9.95 8.91 -9.47
C ASP A 69 -9.86 7.98 -8.24
N GLY A 70 -8.99 8.32 -7.28
CA GLY A 70 -8.97 7.69 -5.98
C GLY A 70 -10.14 8.15 -5.10
N PRO A 71 -10.29 7.59 -3.88
CA PRO A 71 -11.25 8.10 -2.89
C PRO A 71 -10.97 9.57 -2.54
N ASP A 72 -12.03 10.36 -2.37
CA ASP A 72 -11.90 11.74 -1.88
C ASP A 72 -11.14 11.77 -0.56
N CYS A 73 -10.20 12.72 -0.42
CA CYS A 73 -9.45 12.88 0.80
C CYS A 73 -10.40 13.16 1.98
N PRO A 74 -10.41 12.35 3.04
CA PRO A 74 -11.37 12.47 4.14
C PRO A 74 -11.16 13.74 4.99
N TYR A 75 -9.96 14.32 4.95
CA TYR A 75 -9.64 15.58 5.62
C TYR A 75 -9.93 16.80 4.72
N CYS A 76 -9.60 16.62 3.44
CA CYS A 76 -9.60 17.58 2.34
C CYS A 76 -10.89 17.91 1.62
N ALA A 77 -11.66 16.83 1.38
CA ALA A 77 -12.44 16.63 0.16
C ALA A 77 -11.66 16.85 -1.16
N SER A 78 -10.32 16.80 -1.15
CA SER A 78 -9.52 16.84 -2.38
C SER A 78 -9.81 15.58 -3.20
N LEU A 79 -10.16 15.78 -4.48
CA LEU A 79 -10.36 14.70 -5.46
C LEU A 79 -9.03 14.20 -6.03
N ASN A 80 -7.93 14.88 -5.73
CA ASN A 80 -6.61 14.58 -6.24
C ASN A 80 -5.85 13.71 -5.22
N THR A 81 -6.12 12.42 -5.26
CA THR A 81 -5.54 11.43 -4.34
C THR A 81 -4.83 10.32 -5.10
N SER A 82 -3.59 10.07 -4.73
CA SER A 82 -2.76 9.04 -5.32
C SER A 82 -2.68 7.83 -4.41
N TRP A 83 -2.62 6.64 -5.00
CA TRP A 83 -2.27 5.43 -4.27
C TRP A 83 -0.77 5.48 -3.95
N ALA A 84 -0.39 5.23 -2.71
CA ALA A 84 0.98 5.36 -2.24
C ALA A 84 1.69 4.02 -2.07
N THR A 85 0.97 2.98 -1.61
CA THR A 85 1.43 1.58 -1.47
C THR A 85 0.36 0.76 -0.73
N TYR A 86 0.57 -0.54 -0.60
CA TYR A 86 -0.08 -1.34 0.44
C TYR A 86 0.39 -0.91 1.86
N ALA A 87 -0.55 -0.73 2.79
CA ALA A 87 -0.34 -0.44 4.21
C ALA A 87 -0.52 -1.72 5.06
N PRO A 88 0.52 -2.55 5.24
CA PRO A 88 0.39 -3.83 5.95
C PRO A 88 -0.05 -3.71 7.41
N GLU A 89 0.20 -2.56 8.06
CA GLU A 89 -0.30 -2.23 9.39
C GLU A 89 -1.84 -2.11 9.47
N HIS A 90 -2.48 -1.73 8.37
CA HIS A 90 -3.91 -1.50 8.25
C HIS A 90 -4.35 -2.16 6.93
N PRO A 91 -4.67 -3.47 6.93
CA PRO A 91 -4.75 -4.31 5.73
C PRO A 91 -5.59 -3.66 4.61
N GLY A 92 -4.92 -2.91 3.75
CA GLY A 92 -5.54 -1.90 2.90
C GLY A 92 -4.50 -1.06 2.17
N ASP A 93 -4.99 -0.15 1.35
CA ASP A 93 -4.17 0.71 0.52
C ASP A 93 -3.88 2.04 1.22
N LEU A 94 -2.62 2.44 1.30
CA LEU A 94 -2.25 3.79 1.68
C LEU A 94 -2.53 4.73 0.50
N TRP A 95 -3.21 5.83 0.77
CA TRP A 95 -3.48 6.92 -0.17
C TRP A 95 -2.94 8.23 0.37
N THR A 96 -2.51 9.10 -0.53
CA THR A 96 -2.03 10.45 -0.21
C THR A 96 -2.68 11.47 -1.13
N CYS A 97 -3.19 12.57 -0.57
CA CYS A 97 -3.67 13.70 -1.37
C CYS A 97 -2.57 14.72 -1.70
N ASP A 98 -2.82 15.61 -2.66
CA ASP A 98 -1.95 16.74 -3.01
C ASP A 98 -1.60 17.70 -1.86
N ASN A 99 -2.41 17.72 -0.81
CA ASN A 99 -2.15 18.48 0.42
C ASN A 99 -1.31 17.71 1.46
N GLY A 100 -0.86 16.49 1.14
CA GLY A 100 0.00 15.66 2.00
C GLY A 100 -0.71 14.87 3.10
N HIS A 101 -2.05 14.83 3.11
CA HIS A 101 -2.78 13.95 4.03
C HIS A 101 -2.71 12.50 3.57
N GLU A 102 -2.44 11.60 4.51
CA GLU A 102 -2.43 10.15 4.33
C GLU A 102 -3.66 9.51 4.97
N PHE A 103 -4.20 8.49 4.32
CA PHE A 103 -5.31 7.69 4.83
C PHE A 103 -5.29 6.31 4.19
N VAL A 104 -5.90 5.33 4.85
CA VAL A 104 -5.94 3.95 4.34
C VAL A 104 -7.33 3.61 3.83
N LEU A 105 -7.43 2.99 2.65
CA LEU A 105 -8.67 2.44 2.11
C LEU A 105 -8.63 0.91 2.22
N THR A 106 -9.53 0.33 3.02
CA THR A 106 -9.64 -1.13 3.13
C THR A 106 -10.33 -1.74 1.90
N PRO A 107 -10.16 -3.05 1.66
CA PRO A 107 -10.84 -3.78 0.59
C PRO A 107 -12.37 -3.70 0.64
N GLU A 108 -12.94 -3.49 1.83
CA GLU A 108 -14.38 -3.30 2.05
C GLU A 108 -14.85 -1.89 1.70
N GLY A 109 -13.94 -1.00 1.28
CA GLY A 109 -14.22 0.40 0.99
C GLY A 109 -14.30 1.29 2.23
N ILE A 110 -13.72 0.85 3.36
CA ILE A 110 -13.70 1.61 4.60
C ILE A 110 -12.44 2.49 4.61
N ILE A 111 -12.58 3.75 4.99
CA ILE A 111 -11.44 4.65 5.18
C ILE A 111 -11.00 4.59 6.65
N ILE A 112 -9.73 4.22 6.88
CA ILE A 112 -9.07 4.27 8.19
C ILE A 112 -8.18 5.50 8.22
N LEU A 113 -8.41 6.38 9.19
CA LEU A 113 -7.59 7.56 9.41
C LEU A 113 -6.42 7.20 10.35
N PRO A 114 -5.21 7.77 10.16
CA PRO A 114 -4.07 7.57 11.05
C PRO A 114 -4.35 7.85 12.54
N GLY A 115 -5.41 8.61 12.87
CA GLY A 115 -5.85 8.89 14.25
C GLY A 115 -6.88 7.92 14.84
N ASP A 116 -7.48 7.04 14.04
CA ASP A 116 -8.51 6.09 14.49
C ASP A 116 -7.94 4.71 14.90
N ALA A 117 -6.63 4.52 14.75
CA ALA A 117 -5.90 3.30 15.12
C ALA A 117 -5.49 3.28 16.62
N ALA A 118 -6.37 3.72 17.53
CA ALA A 118 -6.12 3.76 18.97
C ALA A 118 -6.77 2.58 19.72
#